data_AF-A0A7W7SAE1-F1
#
_entry.id   AF-A0A7W7SAE1-F1
#
_cell.length_a   1.000
_cell.length_b   1.000
_cell.length_c   1.000
_cell.angle_alpha   90.00
_cell.angle_beta   90.00
_cell.angle_gamma   90.00
#
_symmetry.space_group_name_H-M   'P 1'
#
loop_
_entity.id
_entity.type
_entity.pdbx_description
1 polymer ?
#
loop_
_entity_poly.entity_id
_entity_poly.type
_entity_poly.pdbx_seq_one_letter_code
_entity_poly.pdbx_strand_id
1 'polypeptide(L)'
;MSTITGEPTTVQAGPADPGGASVTAAGLADIITRAIPHAYTGAIAPILASVHLDAAGRHLTAVATDRYTLAAARTAYTVESTAAWSATVDLPDARALLGFADAQPGREAVLLRRTGGQLHAASDRGRITVPLLTGQTYPNWRSLLARYLSAPAATTGLTGLRTELLERWQAAGRQLHVVPSNPDKPLLIFEGTDFIGLQMPLKPLVSATWDGYVQAWRDTLGIDCGGLDPAAEGALLPDPAAAADTMAERLLHRTLLSAERLHDLPGGAESTELDKAVRGLVEPWVSYRLLHALRGADPLLAERTVEHIEDELAGGEFAETAHELAEQAGHNPRGWIEDYRAARAGQPPAPDEG
;
A
#
# COMPACT_ATOMS: atom_id res chain seq x y z
N MET A 1 66.93 34.20 -19.77
CA MET A 1 65.97 34.74 -18.79
C MET A 1 64.64 34.87 -19.50
N SER A 2 63.75 33.89 -19.33
CA SER A 2 62.44 33.86 -20.00
C SER A 2 61.37 34.26 -18.98
N THR A 3 60.66 35.33 -19.29
CA THR A 3 59.57 35.87 -18.48
C THR A 3 58.28 35.18 -18.88
N ILE A 4 57.71 34.36 -17.98
CA ILE A 4 56.39 33.75 -18.16
C ILE A 4 55.36 34.75 -17.65
N THR A 5 54.53 35.27 -18.56
CA THR A 5 53.37 36.11 -18.26
C THR A 5 52.16 35.18 -18.26
N GLY A 6 51.58 34.93 -17.09
CA GLY A 6 50.32 34.17 -16.96
C GLY A 6 49.14 35.12 -17.01
N GLU A 7 48.27 34.96 -18.00
CA GLU A 7 46.96 35.60 -18.03
C GLU A 7 46.02 34.95 -17.01
N PRO A 8 45.16 35.73 -16.32
CA PRO A 8 44.16 35.18 -15.42
C PRO A 8 43.02 34.52 -16.19
N THR A 9 42.94 33.19 -16.09
CA THR A 9 41.81 32.39 -16.59
C THR A 9 40.52 32.86 -15.93
N THR A 10 39.66 33.51 -16.72
CA THR A 10 38.30 33.85 -16.32
C THR A 10 37.47 32.57 -16.27
N VAL A 11 37.09 32.13 -15.06
CA VAL A 11 36.18 31.00 -14.86
C VAL A 11 34.78 31.43 -15.29
N GLN A 12 34.32 30.92 -16.43
CA GLN A 12 32.93 31.06 -16.87
C GLN A 12 32.00 30.42 -15.83
N ALA A 13 31.04 31.21 -15.31
CA ALA A 13 29.95 30.70 -14.50
C ALA A 13 29.11 29.72 -15.33
N GLY A 14 29.14 28.44 -14.95
CA GLY A 14 28.28 27.40 -15.50
C GLY A 14 26.79 27.68 -15.20
N PRO A 15 25.88 26.97 -15.88
CA PRO A 15 24.43 27.13 -15.69
C PRO A 15 24.03 26.90 -14.22
N ALA A 16 23.00 27.64 -13.78
CA ALA A 16 22.50 27.75 -12.41
C ALA A 16 22.69 26.50 -11.54
N ASP A 17 23.25 26.73 -10.35
CA ASP A 17 23.70 25.71 -9.41
C ASP A 17 22.57 24.71 -9.11
N PRO A 18 22.74 23.41 -9.45
CA PRO A 18 21.72 22.40 -9.16
C PRO A 18 21.49 22.35 -7.65
N GLY A 19 20.24 22.54 -7.23
CA GLY A 19 19.84 22.55 -5.82
C GLY A 19 20.51 21.42 -5.04
N GLY A 20 21.18 21.79 -3.96
CA GLY A 20 21.90 20.87 -3.09
C GLY A 20 21.49 21.06 -1.63
N ALA A 21 21.54 19.99 -0.85
CA ALA A 21 21.26 20.01 0.58
C ALA A 21 22.42 19.33 1.33
N SER A 22 22.80 19.86 2.50
CA SER A 22 23.80 19.23 3.36
C SER A 22 23.16 18.85 4.68
N VAL A 23 23.08 17.55 4.95
CA VAL A 23 22.48 16.97 6.15
C VAL A 23 23.53 16.19 6.92
N THR A 24 23.27 15.84 8.17
CA THR A 24 24.11 14.86 8.86
C THR A 24 23.84 13.47 8.31
N ALA A 25 24.85 12.59 8.31
CA ALA A 25 24.69 11.20 7.90
C ALA A 25 23.61 10.48 8.72
N ALA A 26 23.58 10.69 10.04
CA ALA A 26 22.54 10.14 10.90
C ALA A 26 21.14 10.69 10.55
N GLY A 27 21.05 11.99 10.21
CA GLY A 27 19.78 12.59 9.79
C GLY A 27 19.27 12.01 8.48
N LEU A 28 20.14 11.76 7.51
CA LEU A 28 19.79 11.11 6.25
C LEU A 28 19.34 9.65 6.46
N ALA A 29 20.11 8.90 7.25
CA ALA A 29 19.79 7.51 7.57
C ALA A 29 18.43 7.41 8.29
N ASP A 30 18.18 8.27 9.28
CA ASP A 30 16.95 8.29 10.07
C ASP A 30 15.71 8.55 9.20
N ILE A 31 15.73 9.59 8.35
CA ILE A 31 14.55 9.90 7.52
C ILE A 31 14.26 8.80 6.48
N ILE A 32 15.29 8.17 5.91
CA ILE A 32 15.11 7.08 4.93
C ILE A 32 14.59 5.82 5.63
N THR A 33 15.14 5.49 6.80
CA THR A 33 14.73 4.34 7.62
C THR A 33 13.25 4.42 7.99
N ARG A 34 12.79 5.62 8.38
CA ARG A 34 11.39 5.87 8.74
C ARG A 34 10.43 5.82 7.55
N ALA A 35 10.91 6.14 6.34
CA ALA A 35 10.07 6.15 5.14
C ALA A 35 9.95 4.76 4.49
N ILE A 36 11.06 4.02 4.34
CA ILE A 36 11.13 2.76 3.57
C ILE A 36 9.98 1.75 3.84
N PRO A 37 9.56 1.49 5.10
CA PRO A 37 8.50 0.52 5.38
C PRO A 37 7.14 0.86 4.75
N HIS A 38 6.95 2.12 4.34
CA HIS A 38 5.72 2.62 3.75
C HIS A 38 5.76 2.67 2.22
N ALA A 39 6.87 2.28 1.58
CA ALA A 39 6.94 2.16 0.14
C ALA A 39 6.20 0.90 -0.33
N TYR A 40 5.57 0.98 -1.51
CA TYR A 40 4.96 -0.18 -2.15
C TYR A 40 6.04 -1.21 -2.54
N THR A 41 5.75 -2.50 -2.42
CA THR A 41 6.72 -3.57 -2.75
C THR A 41 6.37 -4.36 -4.01
N GLY A 42 5.19 -4.13 -4.60
CA GLY A 42 4.77 -4.79 -5.84
C GLY A 42 5.33 -4.12 -7.10
N ALA A 43 5.17 -4.78 -8.24
CA ALA A 43 5.78 -4.34 -9.50
C ALA A 43 4.95 -3.30 -10.27
N ILE A 44 3.64 -3.19 -10.01
CA ILE A 44 2.73 -2.48 -10.92
C ILE A 44 2.76 -0.95 -10.74
N ALA A 45 3.19 -0.47 -9.58
CA ALA A 45 3.34 0.95 -9.31
C ALA A 45 4.79 1.32 -8.94
N PRO A 46 5.74 1.34 -9.91
CA PRO A 46 7.15 1.65 -9.64
C PRO A 46 7.35 2.99 -8.93
N ILE A 47 6.51 4.00 -9.22
CA ILE A 47 6.56 5.29 -8.53
C ILE A 47 6.21 5.20 -7.05
N LEU A 48 5.43 4.20 -6.62
CA LEU A 48 5.12 3.96 -5.21
C LEU A 48 6.16 3.04 -4.55
N ALA A 49 6.86 2.21 -5.34
CA ALA A 49 8.03 1.44 -4.94
C ALA A 49 9.31 2.30 -4.91
N SER A 50 9.20 3.48 -4.28
CA SER A 50 10.23 4.51 -4.31
C SER A 50 10.20 5.35 -3.03
N VAL A 51 11.30 6.05 -2.76
CA VAL A 51 11.39 7.09 -1.74
C VAL A 51 11.54 8.45 -2.43
N HIS A 52 10.64 9.37 -2.10
CA HIS A 52 10.68 10.74 -2.57
C HIS A 52 11.43 11.62 -1.57
N LEU A 53 12.57 12.16 -2.00
CA LEU A 53 13.34 13.15 -1.28
C LEU A 53 12.94 14.54 -1.72
N ASP A 54 12.66 15.40 -0.75
CA ASP A 54 12.09 16.73 -1.00
C ASP A 54 12.78 17.75 -0.08
N ALA A 55 13.67 18.54 -0.68
CA ALA A 55 14.36 19.63 0.00
C ALA A 55 13.60 20.93 -0.23
N ALA A 56 12.93 21.42 0.82
CA ALA A 56 12.21 22.67 0.79
C ALA A 56 12.27 23.39 2.14
N GLY A 57 12.36 24.71 2.08
CA GLY A 57 12.49 25.53 3.29
C GLY A 57 13.79 25.25 4.04
N ARG A 58 13.68 24.61 5.20
CA ARG A 58 14.84 24.28 6.08
C ARG A 58 15.05 22.80 6.29
N HIS A 59 14.30 21.97 5.56
CA HIS A 59 14.26 20.54 5.80
C HIS A 59 14.44 19.74 4.52
N LEU A 60 15.15 18.63 4.65
CA LEU A 60 15.10 17.53 3.72
C LEU A 60 14.06 16.54 4.27
N THR A 61 13.06 16.21 3.45
CA THR A 61 12.00 15.27 3.82
C THR A 61 12.12 14.02 2.95
N ALA A 62 12.10 12.84 3.57
CA ALA A 62 11.92 11.57 2.88
C ALA A 62 10.46 11.13 3.01
N VAL A 63 9.83 10.78 1.90
CA VAL A 63 8.43 10.40 1.82
C VAL A 63 8.28 9.07 1.10
N ALA A 64 7.47 8.18 1.65
CA ALA A 64 7.08 6.92 1.01
C ALA A 64 5.59 6.65 1.24
N THR A 65 4.94 5.98 0.29
CA THR A 65 3.53 5.60 0.41
C THR A 65 3.21 4.38 -0.46
N ASP A 66 2.27 3.56 0.02
CA ASP A 66 1.73 2.39 -0.67
C ASP A 66 0.21 2.49 -0.82
N ARG A 67 -0.34 3.72 -0.84
CA ARG A 67 -1.77 4.06 -0.83
C ARG A 67 -2.48 3.80 0.50
N TYR A 68 -2.06 2.79 1.25
CA TYR A 68 -2.65 2.45 2.56
C TYR A 68 -1.98 3.20 3.70
N THR A 69 -0.68 3.42 3.59
CA THR A 69 0.10 4.23 4.52
C THR A 69 0.91 5.28 3.78
N LEU A 70 1.22 6.38 4.46
CA LEU A 70 2.18 7.38 4.03
C LEU A 70 3.04 7.74 5.22
N ALA A 71 4.35 7.84 5.03
CA ALA A 71 5.27 8.39 6.03
C ALA A 71 6.08 9.52 5.41
N ALA A 72 6.22 10.60 6.16
CA ALA A 72 7.09 11.73 5.86
C ALA A 72 7.96 12.02 7.09
N ALA A 73 9.26 11.76 6.95
CA ALA A 73 10.26 12.04 7.97
C ALA A 73 11.18 13.16 7.49
N ARG A 74 11.55 14.09 8.36
CA ARG A 74 12.37 15.24 7.98
C ARG A 74 13.58 15.43 8.87
N THR A 75 14.63 16.01 8.29
CA THR A 75 15.82 16.45 9.03
C THR A 75 16.22 17.85 8.56
N ALA A 76 16.82 18.64 9.44
CA ALA A 76 17.31 19.97 9.08
C ALA A 76 18.58 19.85 8.22
N TYR A 77 18.74 20.74 7.24
CA TYR A 77 19.98 20.85 6.45
C TYR A 77 20.63 22.22 6.62
N THR A 78 21.96 22.31 6.44
CA THR A 78 22.78 23.48 6.80
C THR A 78 23.23 24.35 5.61
N VAL A 79 23.19 23.84 4.38
CA VAL A 79 23.75 24.56 3.20
C VAL A 79 22.76 25.53 2.54
N GLU A 80 23.31 26.67 2.08
CA GLU A 80 22.68 27.94 1.68
C GLU A 80 21.84 27.95 0.39
N SER A 81 21.81 26.86 -0.40
CA SER A 81 20.94 26.85 -1.58
C SER A 81 19.48 26.65 -1.12
N THR A 82 18.71 27.74 -1.14
CA THR A 82 17.26 27.73 -0.83
C THR A 82 16.42 27.24 -2.00
N ALA A 83 17.03 26.87 -3.13
CA ALA A 83 16.30 26.38 -4.29
C ALA A 83 15.66 25.04 -3.94
N ALA A 84 14.33 25.05 -3.82
CA ALA A 84 13.58 23.84 -3.55
C ALA A 84 13.82 22.82 -4.66
N TRP A 85 14.10 21.58 -4.28
CA TRP A 85 14.28 20.49 -5.23
C TRP A 85 13.65 19.22 -4.68
N SER A 86 13.25 18.36 -5.59
CA SER A 86 12.78 17.02 -5.26
C SER A 86 13.46 15.98 -6.15
N ALA A 87 13.60 14.78 -5.63
CA ALA A 87 14.20 13.66 -6.32
C ALA A 87 13.52 12.37 -5.85
N THR A 88 13.12 11.51 -6.78
CA THR A 88 12.52 10.22 -6.46
C THR A 88 13.48 9.12 -6.84
N VAL A 89 13.87 8.31 -5.87
CA VAL A 89 14.77 7.16 -6.03
C VAL A 89 13.97 5.88 -5.85
N ASP A 90 14.27 4.85 -6.63
CA ASP A 90 13.59 3.56 -6.43
C ASP A 90 13.97 2.94 -5.07
N LEU A 91 13.23 1.92 -4.65
CA LEU A 91 13.42 1.33 -3.33
C LEU A 91 14.81 0.67 -3.14
N PRO A 92 15.37 -0.09 -4.11
CA PRO A 92 16.75 -0.56 -4.03
C PRO A 92 17.78 0.56 -3.86
N ASP A 93 17.67 1.65 -4.62
CA ASP A 93 18.59 2.78 -4.55
C ASP A 93 18.42 3.59 -3.27
N ALA A 94 17.19 3.71 -2.75
CA ALA A 94 16.93 4.29 -1.44
C ALA A 94 17.65 3.49 -0.33
N ARG A 95 17.65 2.15 -0.41
CA ARG A 95 18.41 1.29 0.52
C ARG A 95 19.92 1.45 0.34
N ALA A 96 20.40 1.64 -0.89
CA ALA A 96 21.81 1.92 -1.15
C ALA A 96 22.24 3.28 -0.56
N LEU A 97 21.40 4.31 -0.66
CA LEU A 97 21.61 5.61 -0.01
C LEU A 97 21.62 5.48 1.53
N LEU A 98 20.71 4.68 2.10
CA LEU A 98 20.70 4.38 3.53
C LEU A 98 22.01 3.70 3.96
N GLY A 99 22.43 2.65 3.27
CA GLY A 99 23.69 1.95 3.56
C GLY A 99 24.92 2.85 3.42
N PHE A 100 24.91 3.77 2.45
CA PHE A 100 25.95 4.81 2.34
C PHE A 100 25.96 5.74 3.55
N ALA A 101 24.80 6.21 4.02
CA ALA A 101 24.67 7.09 5.18
C ALA A 101 25.09 6.39 6.48
N ASP A 102 24.68 5.14 6.70
CA ASP A 102 25.06 4.33 7.87
C ASP A 102 26.56 4.02 7.93
N ALA A 103 27.23 3.96 6.79
CA ALA A 103 28.68 3.77 6.73
C ALA A 103 29.49 5.01 7.16
N GLN A 104 28.85 6.17 7.30
CA GLN A 104 29.50 7.39 7.77
C GLN A 104 29.30 7.59 9.28
N PRO A 105 30.22 8.29 9.98
CA PRO A 105 29.96 8.79 11.32
C PRO A 105 28.69 9.65 11.34
N GLY A 106 27.82 9.45 12.32
CA GLY A 106 26.50 10.08 12.33
C GLY A 106 26.49 11.61 12.25
N ARG A 107 27.55 12.30 12.71
CA ARG A 107 27.68 13.77 12.63
C ARG A 107 28.35 14.27 11.34
N GLU A 108 28.86 13.38 10.50
CA GLU A 108 29.50 13.75 9.24
C GLU A 108 28.48 14.37 8.29
N ALA A 109 28.90 15.39 7.55
CA ALA A 109 28.04 16.07 6.59
C ALA A 109 27.95 15.24 5.31
N VAL A 110 26.72 15.03 4.83
CA VAL A 110 26.41 14.43 3.55
C VAL A 110 25.80 15.48 2.64
N LEU A 111 26.53 15.82 1.58
CA LEU A 111 26.10 16.72 0.54
C LEU A 111 25.32 15.96 -0.53
N LEU A 112 24.05 16.30 -0.67
CA LEU A 112 23.15 15.81 -1.71
C LEU A 112 23.11 16.83 -2.85
N ARG A 113 23.28 16.37 -4.10
CA ARG A 113 23.16 17.18 -5.31
C ARG A 113 22.41 16.42 -6.39
N ARG A 114 21.38 17.04 -6.96
CA ARG A 114 20.65 16.49 -8.10
C ARG A 114 21.24 17.02 -9.40
N THR A 115 21.73 16.13 -10.26
CA THR A 115 22.24 16.52 -11.58
C THR A 115 21.60 15.66 -12.66
N GLY A 116 20.76 16.27 -13.49
CA GLY A 116 19.99 15.54 -14.50
C GLY A 116 19.08 14.48 -13.88
N GLY A 117 19.21 13.24 -14.36
CA GLY A 117 18.47 12.06 -13.87
C GLY A 117 19.21 11.28 -12.77
N GLN A 118 20.09 11.93 -12.01
CA GLN A 118 20.90 11.29 -10.96
C GLN A 118 20.89 12.11 -9.67
N LEU A 119 20.99 11.42 -8.54
CA LEU A 119 21.25 12.01 -7.23
C LEU A 119 22.64 11.58 -6.75
N HIS A 120 23.48 12.57 -6.46
CA HIS A 120 24.81 12.36 -5.90
C HIS A 120 24.77 12.64 -4.40
N ALA A 121 25.24 11.68 -3.60
CA ALA A 121 25.49 11.87 -2.18
C ALA A 121 27.00 11.76 -1.94
N ALA A 122 27.60 12.76 -1.28
CA ALA A 122 29.02 12.82 -1.01
C ALA A 122 29.30 13.22 0.44
N SER A 123 30.33 12.61 1.01
CA SER A 123 30.91 12.92 2.33
C SER A 123 32.43 13.01 2.18
N ASP A 124 33.17 13.24 3.26
CA ASP A 124 34.63 13.28 3.21
C ASP A 124 35.23 11.89 2.98
N ARG A 125 34.47 10.83 3.30
CA ARG A 125 34.92 9.43 3.24
C ARG A 125 34.47 8.68 1.99
N GLY A 126 33.52 9.22 1.24
CA GLY A 126 32.99 8.49 0.10
C GLY A 126 31.88 9.23 -0.62
N ARG A 127 31.46 8.62 -1.74
CA ARG A 127 30.38 9.10 -2.59
C ARG A 127 29.59 7.93 -3.15
N ILE A 128 28.30 8.15 -3.33
CA ILE A 128 27.41 7.28 -4.09
C ILE A 128 26.62 8.12 -5.09
N THR A 129 26.26 7.52 -6.21
CA THR A 129 25.38 8.12 -7.21
C THR A 129 24.29 7.11 -7.50
N VAL A 130 23.04 7.55 -7.43
CA VAL A 130 21.88 6.70 -7.73
C VAL A 130 21.01 7.34 -8.81
N PRO A 131 20.42 6.52 -9.71
CA PRO A 131 19.51 7.02 -10.71
C PRO A 131 18.21 7.55 -10.08
N LEU A 132 17.59 8.50 -10.77
CA LEU A 132 16.28 9.02 -10.42
C LEU A 132 15.21 8.39 -11.31
N LEU A 133 14.06 8.10 -10.70
CA LEU A 133 12.85 7.81 -11.45
C LEU A 133 12.40 9.09 -12.17
N THR A 134 12.48 9.06 -13.49
CA THR A 134 12.08 10.17 -14.37
C THR A 134 10.83 9.79 -15.18
N GLY A 135 10.09 10.79 -15.66
CA GLY A 135 8.88 10.56 -16.48
C GLY A 135 7.62 10.20 -15.70
N GLN A 136 7.69 10.05 -14.38
CA GLN A 136 6.54 9.84 -13.49
C GLN A 136 6.49 10.91 -12.41
N THR A 137 5.28 11.34 -12.05
CA THR A 137 5.07 12.33 -10.99
C THR A 137 4.70 11.62 -9.69
N TYR A 138 5.49 11.87 -8.65
CA TYR A 138 5.19 11.36 -7.31
C TYR A 138 3.88 11.98 -6.77
N PRO A 139 3.06 11.25 -6.00
CA PRO A 139 1.84 11.81 -5.41
C PRO A 139 2.07 13.13 -4.67
N ASN A 140 1.10 14.05 -4.76
CA ASN A 140 1.17 15.35 -4.09
C ASN A 140 0.93 15.21 -2.57
N TRP A 141 1.94 14.67 -1.89
CA TRP A 141 1.91 14.33 -0.46
C TRP A 141 1.67 15.56 0.43
N ARG A 142 2.20 16.73 0.06
CA ARG A 142 2.00 17.98 0.82
C ARG A 142 0.55 18.39 0.87
N SER A 143 -0.13 18.37 -0.29
CA SER A 143 -1.55 18.73 -0.36
C SER A 143 -2.40 17.72 0.40
N LEU A 144 -2.03 16.44 0.34
CA LEU A 144 -2.69 15.37 1.10
C LEU A 144 -2.56 15.60 2.62
N LEU A 145 -1.36 15.84 3.13
CA LEU A 145 -1.13 16.13 4.56
C LEU A 145 -1.81 17.42 5.00
N ALA A 146 -1.67 18.50 4.23
CA ALA A 146 -2.27 19.79 4.54
C ALA A 146 -3.81 19.69 4.68
N ARG A 147 -4.44 18.90 3.80
CA ARG A 147 -5.87 18.62 3.87
C ARG A 147 -6.27 17.98 5.21
N TYR A 148 -5.53 16.99 5.69
CA TYR A 148 -5.87 16.29 6.93
C TYR A 148 -5.47 17.07 8.18
N LEU A 149 -4.34 17.78 8.15
CA LEU A 149 -3.92 18.68 9.23
C LEU A 149 -4.89 19.84 9.45
N SER A 150 -5.62 20.26 8.41
CA SER A 150 -6.64 21.30 8.50
C SER A 150 -7.99 20.79 9.00
N ALA A 151 -8.18 19.46 9.07
CA ALA A 151 -9.41 18.89 9.58
C ALA A 151 -9.42 18.90 11.12
N PRO A 152 -10.55 19.21 11.76
CA PRO A 152 -10.67 19.06 13.21
C PRO A 152 -10.50 17.59 13.60
N ALA A 153 -9.87 17.33 14.75
CA ALA A 153 -9.83 15.99 15.32
C ALA A 153 -11.27 15.51 15.59
N ALA A 154 -11.60 14.30 15.14
CA ALA A 154 -12.88 13.69 15.49
C ALA A 154 -12.83 13.21 16.94
N THR A 155 -13.92 13.45 17.67
CA THR A 155 -14.03 13.07 19.08
C THR A 155 -14.47 11.63 19.29
N THR A 156 -15.05 10.96 18.29
CA THR A 156 -15.67 9.65 18.52
C THR A 156 -15.82 8.82 17.25
N GLY A 157 -15.52 7.53 17.37
CA GLY A 157 -15.89 6.48 16.43
C GLY A 157 -14.91 5.32 16.46
N LEU A 158 -15.43 4.10 16.31
CA LEU A 158 -14.61 2.90 16.18
C LEU A 158 -13.82 2.98 14.87
N THR A 159 -12.50 2.81 14.95
CA THR A 159 -11.63 2.75 13.76
C THR A 159 -10.93 1.41 13.73
N GLY A 160 -11.10 0.65 12.64
CA GLY A 160 -10.38 -0.59 12.40
C GLY A 160 -9.01 -0.33 11.77
N LEU A 161 -8.02 -1.18 12.07
CA LEU A 161 -6.68 -1.11 11.49
C LEU A 161 -6.20 -2.51 11.11
N ARG A 162 -5.48 -2.60 9.97
CA ARG A 162 -4.76 -3.82 9.58
C ARG A 162 -3.53 -3.99 10.47
N THR A 163 -3.40 -5.13 11.12
CA THR A 163 -2.28 -5.44 12.03
C THR A 163 -0.95 -5.45 11.31
N GLU A 164 -0.92 -5.88 10.06
CA GLU A 164 0.27 -5.96 9.22
C GLU A 164 0.81 -4.55 8.92
N LEU A 165 -0.08 -3.56 8.82
CA LEU A 165 0.32 -2.16 8.63
C LEU A 165 0.86 -1.54 9.93
N LEU A 166 0.51 -2.08 11.11
CA LEU A 166 0.98 -1.56 12.38
C LEU A 166 2.48 -1.79 12.60
N GLU A 167 3.03 -2.89 12.08
CA GLU A 167 4.45 -3.22 12.18
C GLU A 167 5.35 -2.12 11.58
N ARG A 168 4.90 -1.50 10.49
CA ARG A 168 5.67 -0.46 9.77
C ARG A 168 6.01 0.75 10.63
N TRP A 169 5.13 1.09 11.57
CA TRP A 169 5.33 2.25 12.45
C TRP A 169 6.37 2.00 13.54
N GLN A 170 6.89 0.78 13.71
CA GLN A 170 8.04 0.54 14.59
C GLN A 170 9.26 1.37 14.17
N ALA A 171 9.42 1.60 12.86
CA ALA A 171 10.50 2.42 12.33
C ALA A 171 10.31 3.92 12.63
N ALA A 172 9.07 4.38 12.82
CA ALA A 172 8.77 5.79 13.04
C ALA A 172 9.27 6.31 14.40
N GLY A 173 9.32 5.44 15.41
CA GLY A 173 9.89 5.71 16.73
C GLY A 173 9.25 4.89 17.84
N ARG A 174 9.59 5.22 19.10
CA ARG A 174 9.16 4.44 20.27
C ARG A 174 7.78 4.80 20.79
N GLN A 175 7.32 6.02 20.50
CA GLN A 175 6.05 6.55 20.96
C GLN A 175 5.37 7.26 19.81
N LEU A 176 4.10 6.91 19.56
CA LEU A 176 3.29 7.50 18.51
C LEU A 176 2.12 8.25 19.11
N HIS A 177 1.83 9.42 18.57
CA HIS A 177 0.58 10.12 18.81
C HIS A 177 -0.35 9.88 17.63
N VAL A 178 -1.52 9.32 17.89
CA VAL A 178 -2.51 9.00 16.86
C VAL A 178 -3.70 9.94 17.01
N VAL A 179 -4.00 10.67 15.93
CA VAL A 179 -5.12 11.61 15.88
C VAL A 179 -6.13 11.11 14.85
N PRO A 180 -7.32 10.64 15.29
CA PRO A 180 -8.38 10.27 14.38
C PRO A 180 -9.03 11.52 13.78
N SER A 181 -9.15 11.55 12.46
CA SER A 181 -9.87 12.63 11.76
C SER A 181 -11.36 12.34 11.63
N ASN A 182 -11.72 11.06 11.43
CA ASN A 182 -13.08 10.47 11.34
C ASN A 182 -12.89 8.94 11.07
N PRO A 183 -13.83 8.06 11.46
CA PRO A 183 -13.75 6.62 11.18
C PRO A 183 -13.41 6.21 9.73
N ASP A 184 -13.87 6.99 8.74
CA ASP A 184 -13.64 6.72 7.32
C ASP A 184 -12.49 7.54 6.71
N LYS A 185 -11.73 8.25 7.54
CA LYS A 185 -10.61 9.10 7.11
C LYS A 185 -9.29 8.59 7.68
N PRO A 186 -8.16 8.85 7.01
CA PRO A 186 -6.86 8.48 7.52
C PRO A 186 -6.64 8.94 8.97
N LEU A 187 -6.05 8.04 9.75
CA LEU A 187 -5.44 8.40 11.02
C LEU A 187 -4.17 9.20 10.75
N LEU A 188 -4.02 10.33 11.44
CA LEU A 188 -2.76 11.05 11.48
C LEU A 188 -1.88 10.44 12.58
N ILE A 189 -0.64 10.13 12.24
CA ILE A 189 0.33 9.54 13.15
C ILE A 189 1.51 10.49 13.28
N PHE A 190 1.94 10.79 14.50
CA PHE A 190 3.06 11.69 14.76
C PHE A 190 4.09 11.04 15.68
N GLU A 191 5.35 11.33 15.42
CA GLU A 191 6.44 11.13 16.37
C GLU A 191 7.24 12.43 16.45
N GLY A 192 7.24 13.04 17.65
CA GLY A 192 7.84 14.36 17.86
C GLY A 192 7.35 15.41 16.86
N THR A 193 8.30 16.21 16.35
CA THR A 193 8.05 17.27 15.36
C THR A 193 8.55 16.92 13.97
N ASP A 194 9.25 15.80 13.81
CA ASP A 194 10.03 15.50 12.60
C ASP A 194 9.50 14.29 11.83
N PHE A 195 8.41 13.69 12.31
CA PHE A 195 7.71 12.63 11.63
C PHE A 195 6.20 12.89 11.60
N ILE A 196 5.61 12.65 10.43
CA ILE A 196 4.16 12.59 10.25
C ILE A 196 3.81 11.44 9.31
N GLY A 197 2.76 10.71 9.64
CA GLY A 197 2.23 9.62 8.85
C GLY A 197 0.73 9.70 8.66
N LEU A 198 0.25 8.96 7.67
CA LEU A 198 -1.16 8.65 7.44
C LEU A 198 -1.34 7.14 7.42
N GLN A 199 -2.38 6.63 8.07
CA GLN A 199 -2.85 5.26 7.88
C GLN A 199 -4.33 5.28 7.50
N MET A 200 -4.65 4.65 6.36
CA MET A 200 -6.02 4.40 5.96
C MET A 200 -6.69 3.48 7.00
N PRO A 201 -7.90 3.82 7.48
CA PRO A 201 -8.66 2.93 8.33
C PRO A 201 -9.18 1.75 7.53
N LEU A 202 -9.43 0.64 8.22
CA LEU A 202 -10.32 -0.38 7.71
C LEU A 202 -11.75 0.08 7.89
N LYS A 203 -12.57 -0.16 6.86
CA LYS A 203 -14.01 -0.15 7.07
C LYS A 203 -14.33 -1.28 8.06
N PRO A 204 -15.17 -1.04 9.07
CA PRO A 204 -15.66 -2.12 9.92
C PRO A 204 -16.21 -3.23 9.01
N LEU A 205 -15.70 -4.46 9.16
CA LEU A 205 -16.16 -5.64 8.43
C LEU A 205 -17.65 -5.92 8.67
N VAL A 206 -18.21 -5.32 9.72
CA VAL A 206 -19.61 -5.43 10.09
C VAL A 206 -20.12 -4.14 10.73
N SER A 207 -21.42 -4.04 10.98
CA SER A 207 -22.09 -3.08 11.86
C SER A 207 -21.64 -3.15 13.32
N ALA A 208 -20.41 -3.62 13.58
CA ALA A 208 -19.77 -3.59 14.88
C ALA A 208 -19.72 -2.15 15.39
N THR A 209 -20.45 -1.91 16.47
CA THR A 209 -20.47 -0.64 17.18
C THR A 209 -19.54 -0.74 18.38
N TRP A 210 -19.04 0.41 18.83
CA TRP A 210 -18.32 0.50 20.11
C TRP A 210 -19.12 -0.14 21.25
N ASP A 211 -20.44 0.12 21.31
CA ASP A 211 -21.32 -0.42 22.34
C ASP A 211 -21.41 -1.95 22.29
N GLY A 212 -21.45 -2.54 21.08
CA GLY A 212 -21.43 -4.00 20.90
C GLY A 212 -20.16 -4.64 21.46
N TYR A 213 -18.98 -4.07 21.18
CA TYR A 213 -17.72 -4.56 21.75
C TYR A 213 -17.68 -4.42 23.28
N VAL A 214 -18.09 -3.26 23.79
CA VAL A 214 -18.09 -3.00 25.23
C VAL A 214 -19.00 -3.97 25.96
N GLN A 215 -20.19 -4.26 25.41
CA GLN A 215 -21.12 -5.21 26.03
C GLN A 215 -20.54 -6.64 26.06
N ALA A 216 -20.01 -7.13 24.93
CA ALA A 216 -19.41 -8.46 24.86
C ALA A 216 -18.26 -8.65 25.88
N TRP A 217 -17.44 -7.62 26.07
CA TRP A 217 -16.37 -7.66 27.06
C TRP A 217 -16.87 -7.50 28.50
N ARG A 218 -17.92 -6.70 28.76
CA ARG A 218 -18.52 -6.58 30.11
C ARG A 218 -19.04 -7.91 30.62
N ASP A 219 -19.74 -8.64 29.75
CA ASP A 219 -20.26 -9.98 30.08
C ASP A 219 -19.11 -10.94 30.41
N THR A 220 -18.05 -10.90 29.61
CA THR A 220 -16.83 -11.71 29.81
C THR A 220 -16.10 -11.36 31.10
N LEU A 221 -16.04 -10.07 31.46
CA LEU A 221 -15.33 -9.57 32.65
C LEU A 221 -16.18 -9.66 33.93
N GLY A 222 -17.45 -10.08 33.85
CA GLY A 222 -18.35 -10.15 35.00
C GLY A 222 -18.64 -8.78 35.63
N ILE A 223 -18.54 -7.70 34.85
CA ILE A 223 -18.78 -6.34 35.34
C ILE A 223 -20.29 -6.09 35.32
N ASP A 224 -20.92 -6.31 36.47
CA ASP A 224 -22.36 -6.08 36.67
C ASP A 224 -22.66 -4.58 36.67
N CYS A 225 -22.99 -4.04 35.50
CA CYS A 225 -23.38 -2.65 35.33
C CYS A 225 -24.87 -2.55 35.66
N GLY A 226 -25.22 -2.49 36.94
CA GLY A 226 -26.62 -2.38 37.37
C GLY A 226 -27.40 -1.35 36.54
N GLY A 227 -28.38 -1.84 35.77
CA GLY A 227 -29.37 -1.00 35.08
C GLY A 227 -29.27 -0.88 33.56
N LEU A 228 -28.65 -1.81 32.83
CA LEU A 228 -28.92 -1.96 31.39
C LEU A 228 -29.85 -3.16 31.16
N ASP A 229 -30.99 -2.88 30.52
CA ASP A 229 -32.06 -3.83 30.26
C ASP A 229 -31.54 -5.02 29.44
N PRO A 230 -31.57 -6.26 29.97
CA PRO A 230 -31.14 -7.46 29.24
C PRO A 230 -32.02 -7.76 28.01
N ALA A 231 -33.12 -7.02 27.81
CA ALA A 231 -33.94 -7.07 26.60
C ALA A 231 -33.38 -6.23 25.43
N ALA A 232 -32.31 -5.44 25.63
CA ALA A 232 -31.48 -4.97 24.52
C ALA A 232 -30.54 -6.11 24.08
N GLU A 233 -31.16 -7.22 23.68
CA GLU A 233 -30.51 -8.34 23.04
C GLU A 233 -29.68 -7.79 21.88
N GLY A 234 -28.37 -8.02 21.99
CA GLY A 234 -27.38 -7.38 21.16
C GLY A 234 -27.73 -7.52 19.68
N ALA A 235 -27.38 -6.47 18.92
CA ALA A 235 -26.71 -6.77 17.66
C ALA A 235 -25.50 -7.62 18.04
N LEU A 236 -25.72 -8.95 18.07
CA LEU A 236 -24.68 -9.95 18.00
C LEU A 236 -23.68 -9.37 16.99
N LEU A 237 -22.42 -9.26 17.39
CA LEU A 237 -21.35 -9.33 16.40
C LEU A 237 -21.81 -10.41 15.42
N PRO A 238 -21.87 -10.13 14.10
CA PRO A 238 -22.38 -11.15 13.19
C PRO A 238 -21.65 -12.42 13.56
N ASP A 239 -22.40 -13.51 13.65
CA ASP A 239 -21.78 -14.79 13.86
C ASP A 239 -20.57 -14.82 12.92
N PRO A 240 -19.33 -14.95 13.41
CA PRO A 240 -18.19 -15.01 12.51
C PRO A 240 -18.39 -16.13 11.49
N ALA A 241 -19.27 -17.11 11.73
CA ALA A 241 -19.74 -18.08 10.75
C ALA A 241 -20.53 -17.50 9.54
N ALA A 242 -21.00 -16.25 9.59
CA ALA A 242 -21.99 -15.72 8.66
C ALA A 242 -21.44 -15.45 7.26
N ALA A 243 -20.17 -15.07 7.09
CA ALA A 243 -19.63 -14.76 5.78
C ALA A 243 -19.45 -16.03 4.94
N ALA A 244 -18.81 -17.06 5.49
CA ALA A 244 -18.68 -18.35 4.82
C ALA A 244 -20.01 -19.10 4.73
N ASP A 245 -20.95 -18.94 5.68
CA ASP A 245 -22.31 -19.45 5.54
C ASP A 245 -23.05 -18.78 4.39
N THR A 246 -23.00 -17.45 4.31
CA THR A 246 -23.62 -16.70 3.21
C THR A 246 -23.00 -17.07 1.86
N MET A 247 -21.67 -17.20 1.80
CA MET A 247 -20.98 -17.64 0.59
C MET A 247 -21.36 -19.08 0.23
N ALA A 248 -21.40 -19.99 1.21
CA ALA A 248 -21.82 -21.38 1.01
C ALA A 248 -23.25 -21.47 0.48
N GLU A 249 -24.18 -20.71 1.04
CA GLU A 249 -25.56 -20.62 0.56
C GLU A 249 -25.63 -20.13 -0.89
N ARG A 250 -24.92 -19.04 -1.22
CA ARG A 250 -24.87 -18.51 -2.59
C ARG A 250 -24.33 -19.52 -3.59
N LEU A 251 -23.26 -20.24 -3.22
CA LEU A 251 -22.64 -21.29 -4.05
C LEU A 251 -23.58 -22.48 -4.25
N LEU A 252 -24.28 -22.93 -3.21
CA LEU A 252 -25.29 -23.98 -3.31
C LEU A 252 -26.47 -23.55 -4.16
N HIS A 253 -26.99 -22.34 -3.96
CA HIS A 253 -28.11 -21.82 -4.74
C HIS A 253 -27.75 -21.72 -6.24
N ARG A 254 -26.56 -21.21 -6.56
CA ARG A 254 -26.07 -21.15 -7.95
C ARG A 254 -25.87 -22.54 -8.56
N THR A 255 -25.40 -23.51 -7.76
CA THR A 255 -25.28 -24.92 -8.18
C THR A 255 -26.65 -25.49 -8.54
N LEU A 256 -27.65 -25.33 -7.67
CA LEU A 256 -29.00 -25.85 -7.90
C LEU A 256 -29.68 -25.23 -9.13
N LEU A 257 -29.61 -23.90 -9.27
CA LEU A 257 -30.17 -23.20 -10.43
C LEU A 257 -29.50 -23.64 -11.75
N SER A 258 -28.19 -23.87 -11.73
CA SER A 258 -27.45 -24.34 -12.91
C SER A 258 -27.75 -25.81 -13.23
N ALA A 259 -27.99 -26.63 -12.21
CA ALA A 259 -28.42 -28.02 -12.39
C ALA A 259 -29.81 -28.09 -13.03
N GLU A 260 -30.75 -27.27 -12.55
CA GLU A 260 -32.10 -27.19 -13.13
C GLU A 260 -32.04 -26.71 -14.58
N ARG A 261 -31.27 -25.65 -14.84
CA ARG A 261 -31.06 -25.15 -16.21
C ARG A 261 -30.49 -26.22 -17.12
N LEU A 262 -29.52 -27.02 -16.64
CA LEU A 262 -28.94 -28.13 -17.40
C LEU A 262 -29.98 -29.21 -17.71
N HIS A 263 -30.90 -29.48 -16.78
CA HIS A 263 -32.00 -30.43 -16.97
C HIS A 263 -33.03 -29.95 -18.01
N ASP A 264 -33.35 -28.66 -18.00
CA ASP A 264 -34.30 -28.02 -18.90
C ASP A 264 -33.77 -27.80 -20.33
N LEU A 265 -32.47 -28.02 -20.57
CA LEU A 265 -31.91 -27.88 -21.91
C LEU A 265 -32.52 -28.92 -22.86
N PRO A 266 -33.12 -28.50 -23.99
CA PRO A 266 -33.68 -29.42 -24.95
C PRO A 266 -32.59 -30.31 -25.55
N GLY A 267 -32.93 -31.57 -25.86
CA GLY A 267 -32.03 -32.46 -26.58
C GLY A 267 -31.60 -31.82 -27.91
N GLY A 268 -30.32 -31.47 -28.03
CA GLY A 268 -29.78 -30.73 -29.18
C GLY A 268 -29.50 -29.25 -28.92
N ALA A 269 -29.53 -28.79 -27.67
CA ALA A 269 -29.07 -27.44 -27.30
C ALA A 269 -27.67 -27.15 -27.85
N GLU A 270 -27.45 -25.89 -28.26
CA GLU A 270 -26.15 -25.45 -28.76
C GLU A 270 -25.06 -25.72 -27.72
N SER A 271 -23.88 -26.14 -28.21
CA SER A 271 -22.73 -26.47 -27.36
C SER A 271 -22.35 -25.35 -26.38
N THR A 272 -22.63 -24.11 -26.73
CA THR A 272 -22.38 -22.91 -25.93
C THR A 272 -23.32 -22.78 -24.73
N GLU A 273 -24.60 -23.10 -24.88
CA GLU A 273 -25.56 -23.08 -23.76
C GLU A 273 -25.34 -24.26 -22.80
N LEU A 274 -24.96 -25.42 -23.35
CA LEU A 274 -24.53 -26.55 -22.56
C LEU A 274 -23.27 -26.22 -21.74
N ASP A 275 -22.24 -25.65 -22.35
CA ASP A 275 -20.99 -25.28 -21.66
C ASP A 275 -21.25 -24.25 -20.54
N LYS A 276 -22.07 -23.23 -20.79
CA LYS A 276 -22.46 -22.25 -19.75
C LYS A 276 -23.17 -22.92 -18.56
N ALA A 277 -24.12 -23.81 -18.83
CA ALA A 277 -24.85 -24.52 -17.78
C ALA A 277 -23.91 -25.42 -16.96
N VAL A 278 -22.99 -26.12 -17.62
CA VAL A 278 -21.98 -26.97 -16.97
C VAL A 278 -21.00 -26.16 -16.13
N ARG A 279 -20.45 -25.05 -16.65
CA ARG A 279 -19.55 -24.18 -15.86
C ARG A 279 -20.25 -23.55 -14.66
N GLY A 280 -21.47 -23.06 -14.86
CA GLY A 280 -22.31 -22.52 -13.80
C GLY A 280 -22.64 -23.52 -12.69
N LEU A 281 -22.59 -24.83 -12.99
CA LEU A 281 -22.76 -25.92 -12.04
C LEU A 281 -21.44 -26.31 -11.35
N VAL A 282 -20.40 -26.57 -12.14
CA VAL A 282 -19.16 -27.19 -11.65
C VAL A 282 -18.35 -26.23 -10.78
N GLU A 283 -18.17 -24.98 -11.22
CA GLU A 283 -17.32 -24.02 -10.49
C GLU A 283 -17.89 -23.73 -9.09
N PRO A 284 -19.19 -23.37 -8.93
CA PRO A 284 -19.72 -23.10 -7.60
C PRO A 284 -19.73 -24.33 -6.69
N TRP A 285 -19.95 -25.53 -7.26
CA TRP A 285 -19.91 -26.77 -6.50
C TRP A 285 -18.51 -27.07 -5.96
N VAL A 286 -17.47 -26.95 -6.79
CA VAL A 286 -16.08 -27.13 -6.36
C VAL A 286 -15.73 -26.10 -5.28
N SER A 287 -16.05 -24.83 -5.50
CA SER A 287 -15.84 -23.78 -4.50
C SER A 287 -16.56 -24.07 -3.19
N TYR A 288 -17.81 -24.56 -3.23
CA TYR A 288 -18.55 -24.96 -2.03
C TYR A 288 -17.86 -26.11 -1.30
N ARG A 289 -17.40 -27.14 -2.04
CA ARG A 289 -16.72 -28.30 -1.43
C ARG A 289 -15.39 -27.90 -0.78
N LEU A 290 -14.63 -27.01 -1.41
CA LEU A 290 -13.40 -26.46 -0.83
C LEU A 290 -13.69 -25.63 0.41
N LEU A 291 -14.67 -24.72 0.35
CA LEU A 291 -15.06 -23.91 1.49
C LEU A 291 -15.57 -24.78 2.65
N HIS A 292 -16.41 -25.77 2.37
CA HIS A 292 -16.90 -26.72 3.37
C HIS A 292 -15.75 -27.54 3.99
N ALA A 293 -14.79 -28.01 3.18
CA ALA A 293 -13.61 -28.71 3.69
C ALA A 293 -12.76 -27.80 4.59
N LEU A 294 -12.54 -26.56 4.18
CA LEU A 294 -11.80 -25.56 4.95
C LEU A 294 -12.50 -25.26 6.27
N ARG A 295 -13.82 -25.05 6.27
CA ARG A 295 -14.62 -24.86 7.50
C ARG A 295 -14.54 -26.04 8.46
N GLY A 296 -14.55 -27.26 7.94
CA GLY A 296 -14.38 -28.47 8.76
C GLY A 296 -12.99 -28.58 9.40
N ALA A 297 -11.96 -28.03 8.76
CA ALA A 297 -10.58 -28.08 9.25
C ALA A 297 -10.24 -26.92 10.19
N ASP A 298 -10.58 -25.69 9.80
CA ASP A 298 -10.39 -24.46 10.57
C ASP A 298 -11.49 -23.45 10.20
N PRO A 299 -12.55 -23.33 11.03
CA PRO A 299 -13.63 -22.38 10.80
C PRO A 299 -13.13 -20.93 10.68
N LEU A 300 -12.20 -20.49 11.53
CA LEU A 300 -11.72 -19.11 11.54
C LEU A 300 -10.87 -18.77 10.31
N LEU A 301 -10.15 -19.74 9.76
CA LEU A 301 -9.43 -19.57 8.50
C LEU A 301 -10.38 -19.46 7.30
N ALA A 302 -11.46 -20.25 7.28
CA ALA A 302 -12.46 -20.18 6.23
C ALA A 302 -13.11 -18.80 6.14
N GLU A 303 -13.49 -18.23 7.29
CA GLU A 303 -14.09 -16.90 7.36
C GLU A 303 -13.13 -15.82 6.89
N ARG A 304 -11.91 -15.79 7.45
CA ARG A 304 -10.88 -14.83 7.03
C ARG A 304 -10.56 -14.93 5.54
N THR A 305 -10.62 -16.13 4.96
CA THR A 305 -10.41 -16.33 3.52
C THR A 305 -11.55 -15.74 2.71
N VAL A 306 -12.81 -15.97 3.10
CA VAL A 306 -13.98 -15.39 2.41
C VAL A 306 -13.97 -13.87 2.54
N GLU A 307 -13.73 -13.34 3.73
CA GLU A 307 -13.61 -11.90 3.96
C GLU A 307 -12.50 -11.28 3.11
N HIS A 308 -11.33 -11.92 3.06
CA HIS A 308 -10.22 -11.46 2.24
C HIS A 308 -10.58 -11.38 0.75
N ILE A 309 -11.26 -12.40 0.22
CA ILE A 309 -11.74 -12.41 -1.16
C ILE A 309 -12.76 -11.29 -1.39
N GLU A 310 -13.69 -11.06 -0.47
CA GLU A 310 -14.65 -9.96 -0.58
C GLU A 310 -13.97 -8.58 -0.56
N ASP A 311 -12.96 -8.41 0.29
CA ASP A 311 -12.10 -7.22 0.36
C ASP A 311 -11.36 -6.97 -0.96
N GLU A 312 -10.75 -8.01 -1.54
CA GLU A 312 -10.06 -7.93 -2.84
C GLU A 312 -11.02 -7.53 -3.97
N LEU A 313 -12.22 -8.12 -3.99
CA LEU A 313 -13.25 -7.80 -4.97
C LEU A 313 -13.76 -6.37 -4.80
N ALA A 314 -13.99 -5.92 -3.56
CA ALA A 314 -14.43 -4.57 -3.26
C ALA A 314 -13.35 -3.51 -3.54
N GLY A 315 -12.07 -3.87 -3.35
CA GLY A 315 -10.92 -3.04 -3.69
C GLY A 315 -10.72 -2.86 -5.19
N GLY A 316 -11.26 -3.75 -6.02
CA GLY A 316 -11.13 -3.72 -7.48
C GLY A 316 -9.77 -4.17 -7.99
N GLU A 317 -8.87 -4.60 -7.10
CA GLU A 317 -7.51 -5.07 -7.43
C GLU A 317 -7.49 -6.56 -7.83
N PHE A 318 -8.61 -7.28 -7.70
CA PHE A 318 -8.70 -8.72 -7.99
C PHE A 318 -8.21 -9.13 -9.39
N ALA A 319 -8.43 -8.29 -10.41
CA ALA A 319 -8.00 -8.59 -11.77
C ALA A 319 -6.47 -8.52 -11.93
N GLU A 320 -5.83 -7.64 -11.16
CA GLU A 320 -4.39 -7.46 -11.11
C GLU A 320 -3.74 -8.59 -10.31
N THR A 321 -4.27 -8.90 -9.12
CA THR A 321 -3.85 -10.06 -8.31
C THR A 321 -3.96 -11.36 -9.11
N ALA A 322 -5.05 -11.57 -9.84
CA ALA A 322 -5.24 -12.76 -10.66
C ALA A 322 -4.20 -12.85 -11.80
N HIS A 323 -3.79 -11.72 -12.37
CA HIS A 323 -2.73 -11.67 -13.38
C HIS A 323 -1.39 -12.12 -12.80
N GLU A 324 -1.01 -11.58 -11.65
CA GLU A 324 0.26 -11.92 -10.99
C GLU A 324 0.31 -13.39 -10.58
N LEU A 325 -0.76 -13.91 -9.97
CA LEU A 325 -0.84 -15.31 -9.57
C LEU A 325 -0.76 -16.26 -10.77
N ALA A 326 -1.33 -15.87 -11.91
CA ALA A 326 -1.21 -16.64 -13.14
C ALA A 326 0.23 -16.66 -13.68
N GLU A 327 0.93 -15.52 -13.71
CA GLU A 327 2.34 -15.46 -14.10
C GLU A 327 3.24 -16.28 -13.16
N GLN A 328 3.00 -16.20 -11.84
CA GLN A 328 3.72 -16.98 -10.84
C GLN A 328 3.51 -18.49 -11.00
N ALA A 329 2.32 -18.91 -11.45
CA ALA A 329 2.01 -20.29 -11.79
C ALA A 329 2.59 -20.73 -13.16
N GLY A 330 3.30 -19.85 -13.87
CA GLY A 330 3.89 -20.14 -15.18
C GLY A 330 2.92 -20.04 -16.35
N HIS A 331 1.79 -19.34 -16.18
CA HIS A 331 0.82 -19.10 -17.25
C HIS A 331 1.06 -17.77 -17.97
N ASN A 332 0.48 -17.63 -19.17
CA ASN A 332 0.49 -16.37 -19.95
C ASN A 332 -0.88 -15.68 -19.88
N PRO A 333 -1.18 -14.92 -18.81
CA PRO A 333 -2.47 -14.26 -18.65
C PRO A 333 -2.73 -13.18 -19.72
N ARG A 334 -1.69 -12.60 -20.32
CA ARG A 334 -1.86 -11.65 -21.45
C ARG A 334 -2.44 -12.35 -22.68
N GLY A 335 -1.91 -13.53 -23.03
CA GLY A 335 -2.43 -14.36 -24.11
C GLY A 335 -3.91 -14.68 -23.89
N TRP A 336 -4.29 -15.12 -22.68
CA TRP A 336 -5.70 -15.40 -22.36
C TRP A 336 -6.63 -14.21 -22.55
N ILE A 337 -6.18 -13.01 -22.17
CA ILE A 337 -6.96 -11.77 -22.35
C ILE A 337 -7.09 -11.41 -23.84
N GLU A 338 -6.02 -11.58 -24.62
CA GLU A 338 -6.02 -11.34 -26.06
C GLU A 338 -6.94 -12.32 -26.80
N ASP A 339 -6.87 -13.62 -26.48
CA ASP A 339 -7.76 -14.65 -27.03
C ASP A 339 -9.22 -14.36 -26.72
N TYR A 340 -9.51 -13.99 -25.47
CA TYR A 340 -10.86 -13.59 -25.07
C TYR A 340 -11.37 -12.38 -25.86
N ARG A 341 -10.51 -11.37 -26.08
CA ARG A 341 -10.85 -10.18 -26.88
C ARG A 341 -11.06 -10.53 -28.35
N ALA A 342 -10.22 -11.38 -28.93
CA ALA A 342 -10.34 -11.85 -30.31
C ALA A 342 -11.64 -12.63 -30.51
N ALA A 343 -11.93 -13.60 -29.62
CA ALA A 343 -13.16 -14.38 -29.65
C ALA A 343 -14.41 -13.50 -29.55
N ARG A 344 -14.39 -12.48 -28.67
CA ARG A 344 -15.50 -11.53 -28.54
C ARG A 344 -15.64 -10.61 -29.76
N ALA A 345 -14.56 -10.30 -30.47
CA ALA A 345 -14.56 -9.51 -31.69
C ALA A 345 -14.91 -10.33 -32.97
N GLY A 346 -15.07 -11.66 -32.84
CA GLY A 346 -15.27 -12.56 -33.99
C GLY A 346 -14.00 -12.87 -34.78
N GLN A 347 -12.83 -12.60 -34.21
CA GLN A 347 -11.52 -12.92 -34.78
C GLN A 347 -11.01 -14.27 -34.24
N PRO A 348 -10.43 -15.14 -35.09
CA PRO A 348 -9.87 -16.41 -34.63
C PRO A 348 -8.69 -16.18 -33.67
N PRO A 349 -8.48 -17.06 -32.66
CA PRO A 349 -7.41 -16.92 -31.68
C PRO A 349 -6.03 -16.93 -32.36
N ALA A 350 -5.06 -16.25 -31.74
CA ALA A 350 -3.69 -16.24 -32.24
C ALA A 350 -3.07 -17.65 -32.08
N PRO A 351 -2.24 -18.12 -33.02
CA PRO A 351 -1.56 -19.41 -32.86
C PRO A 351 -0.60 -19.34 -31.67
N ASP A 352 -0.68 -20.33 -30.76
CA ASP A 352 0.27 -20.52 -29.67
C ASP A 352 1.68 -20.73 -30.25
N GLU A 353 2.57 -19.75 -30.03
CA GLU A 353 4.01 -19.93 -30.21
C GLU A 353 4.56 -20.51 -28.91
N GLY A 354 4.72 -21.84 -28.90
CA GLY A 354 5.21 -22.62 -27.76
C GLY A 354 6.69 -22.48 -27.44
#